data_AF-T2ISM2-F1
#
_entry.id   AF-T2ISM2-F1
#
_cell.length_a   1.000
_cell.length_b   1.000
_cell.length_c   1.000
_cell.angle_alpha   90.00
_cell.angle_beta   90.00
_cell.angle_gamma   90.00
#
_symmetry.space_group_name_H-M   'P 1'
#
loop_
_entity.id
_entity.type
_entity.pdbx_description
1 polymer ?
#
loop_
_entity_poly.entity_id
_entity_poly.type
_entity_poly.pdbx_seq_one_letter_code
_entity_poly.pdbx_strand_id
1 'polypeptide(L)'
;MENELHAGNGLFYRYLHADDFGKPESTFLICAFWYVEALACVGRIEEAIKYFENLIKYSNHVGLLSEDITATDGSMWGNFPQAYSHVGLLNAANRISRKLDLPNFY
;
A
#
# COMPACT_ATOMS: atom_id res chain seq x y z
N MET A 1 12.66 11.38 1.19
CA MET A 1 12.38 9.97 0.87
C MET A 1 10.87 9.62 0.93
N GLU A 2 10.17 9.71 2.07
CA GLU A 2 8.70 9.43 2.14
C GLU A 2 7.89 10.34 1.20
N ASN A 3 8.10 11.65 1.29
CA ASN A 3 7.44 12.64 0.41
C ASN A 3 7.82 12.53 -1.06
N GLU A 4 8.93 11.85 -1.38
CA GLU A 4 9.38 11.71 -2.77
C GLU A 4 8.65 10.57 -3.45
N LEU A 5 8.45 9.43 -2.77
CA LEU A 5 7.87 8.22 -3.36
C LEU A 5 6.34 8.15 -3.29
N HIS A 6 5.70 9.05 -2.52
CA HIS A 6 4.25 9.05 -2.32
C HIS A 6 3.53 9.64 -3.55
N ALA A 7 2.75 8.81 -4.25
CA ALA A 7 2.02 9.18 -5.46
C ALA A 7 0.64 9.79 -5.18
N GLY A 8 0.27 9.96 -3.90
CA GLY A 8 -1.09 10.29 -3.48
C GLY A 8 -1.93 9.04 -3.17
N ASN A 9 -3.02 9.23 -2.42
CA ASN A 9 -3.95 8.17 -2.01
C ASN A 9 -3.32 6.96 -1.29
N GLY A 10 -2.09 7.09 -0.77
CA GLY A 10 -1.36 5.98 -0.13
C GLY A 10 -0.59 5.09 -1.06
N LEU A 11 -0.53 5.41 -2.35
CA LEU A 11 0.25 4.66 -3.33
C LEU A 11 1.71 5.10 -3.31
N PHE A 12 2.62 4.15 -3.56
CA PHE A 12 4.07 4.36 -3.52
C PHE A 12 4.77 3.81 -4.75
N TYR A 13 5.66 4.59 -5.31
CA TYR A 13 6.60 4.11 -6.32
C TYR A 13 7.68 3.25 -5.68
N ARG A 14 8.13 2.21 -6.39
CA ARG A 14 9.26 1.38 -5.95
C ARG A 14 10.58 2.15 -6.01
N TYR A 15 10.75 3.00 -7.02
CA TYR A 15 11.87 3.91 -7.23
C TYR A 15 11.41 5.07 -8.13
N LEU A 16 12.07 6.22 -8.03
CA LEU A 16 11.88 7.37 -8.93
C LEU A 16 13.15 7.65 -9.75
N HIS A 17 13.79 6.57 -10.21
CA HIS A 17 14.87 6.73 -11.18
C HIS A 17 14.25 6.85 -12.57
N ALA A 18 14.72 7.83 -13.35
CA ALA A 18 14.42 7.83 -14.78
C ALA A 18 15.22 6.69 -15.40
N ASP A 19 14.55 5.72 -15.98
CA ASP A 19 15.19 4.74 -16.85
C ASP A 19 15.02 5.16 -18.33
N ASP A 20 15.46 4.30 -19.25
CA ASP A 20 15.35 4.54 -20.70
C ASP A 20 13.90 4.73 -21.18
N PHE A 21 12.90 4.47 -20.33
CA PHE A 21 11.46 4.60 -20.58
C PHE A 21 10.79 5.76 -19.83
N GLY A 22 11.55 6.55 -19.06
CA GLY A 22 11.06 7.72 -18.33
C GLY A 22 10.91 7.49 -16.83
N LYS A 23 10.04 8.27 -16.16
CA LYS A 23 9.72 8.04 -14.75
C LYS A 23 8.66 6.93 -14.67
N PRO A 24 8.75 5.99 -13.72
CA PRO A 24 7.75 4.94 -13.58
C PRO A 24 6.36 5.54 -13.35
N GLU A 25 5.41 5.15 -14.19
CA GLU A 25 4.02 5.64 -14.15
C GLU A 25 3.14 4.80 -13.20
N SER A 26 3.53 3.55 -12.93
CA SER A 26 2.81 2.65 -12.04
C SER A 26 3.43 2.60 -10.64
N THR A 27 2.55 2.54 -9.64
CA THR A 27 2.92 2.35 -8.24
C THR A 27 2.88 0.87 -7.90
N PHE A 28 3.75 0.43 -7.00
CA PHE A 28 3.88 -1.00 -6.66
C PHE A 28 3.12 -1.28 -5.36
N LEU A 29 2.02 -2.03 -5.46
CA LEU A 29 1.01 -2.05 -4.40
C LEU A 29 1.54 -2.63 -3.07
N ILE A 30 2.47 -3.59 -3.12
CA ILE A 30 3.11 -4.12 -1.91
C ILE A 30 3.89 -3.06 -1.13
N CYS A 31 4.52 -2.08 -1.81
CA CYS A 31 5.23 -0.99 -1.12
C CYS A 31 4.28 -0.12 -0.31
N ALA A 32 3.05 0.10 -0.81
CA ALA A 32 2.02 0.82 -0.09
C ALA A 32 1.57 0.06 1.18
N PHE A 33 1.43 -1.26 1.12
CA PHE A 33 1.13 -2.06 2.30
C PHE A 33 2.28 -2.09 3.32
N TRP A 34 3.53 -2.14 2.87
CA TRP A 34 4.68 -2.00 3.79
C TRP A 34 4.71 -0.64 4.49
N TYR A 35 4.28 0.42 3.81
CA TYR A 35 4.15 1.73 4.45
C TYR A 35 3.06 1.74 5.53
N VAL A 36 1.90 1.12 5.27
CA VAL A 36 0.86 0.90 6.28
C VAL A 36 1.40 0.11 7.48
N GLU A 37 2.15 -0.97 7.23
CA GLU A 37 2.80 -1.73 8.30
C GLU A 37 3.74 -0.85 9.11
N ALA A 38 4.58 -0.04 8.44
CA ALA A 38 5.52 0.87 9.11
C ALA A 38 4.80 1.89 9.98
N LEU A 39 3.72 2.52 9.49
CA LEU A 39 2.87 3.42 10.28
C LEU A 39 2.32 2.73 11.53
N ALA A 40 1.80 1.51 11.38
CA ALA A 40 1.31 0.72 12.51
C ALA A 40 2.44 0.38 13.51
N CYS A 41 3.66 0.11 13.03
CA CYS A 41 4.82 -0.14 13.90
C CYS A 41 5.16 1.05 14.79
N VAL A 42 5.19 2.25 14.21
CA VAL A 42 5.58 3.48 14.90
C VAL A 42 4.44 4.13 15.71
N GLY A 43 3.28 3.47 15.78
CA GLY A 43 2.14 3.94 16.57
C GLY A 43 1.23 4.95 15.87
N ARG A 44 1.46 5.25 14.59
CA ARG A 44 0.60 6.12 13.76
C ARG A 44 -0.61 5.32 13.25
N ILE A 45 -1.42 4.79 14.17
CA ILE A 45 -2.47 3.80 13.87
C ILE A 45 -3.60 4.39 13.03
N GLU A 46 -4.05 5.61 13.34
CA GLU A 46 -5.12 6.27 12.58
C GLU A 46 -4.74 6.47 11.11
N GLU A 47 -3.49 6.87 10.86
CA GLU A 47 -2.97 7.00 9.50
C GLU A 47 -2.83 5.66 8.81
N ALA A 48 -2.34 4.64 9.52
CA ALA A 48 -2.23 3.28 8.99
C ALA A 48 -3.61 2.76 8.52
N ILE A 49 -4.66 2.94 9.34
CA ILE A 49 -6.03 2.55 8.99
C ILE A 49 -6.52 3.32 7.76
N LYS A 50 -6.36 4.65 7.76
CA LYS A 50 -6.79 5.49 6.63
C LYS A 50 -6.15 5.07 5.31
N TYR A 51 -4.85 4.81 5.31
CA TYR A 51 -4.16 4.34 4.10
C TYR A 51 -4.58 2.93 3.72
N PHE A 52 -4.68 2.02 4.68
CA PHE A 52 -5.16 0.65 4.44
C PHE A 52 -6.54 0.63 3.77
N GLU A 53 -7.51 1.38 4.30
CA GLU A 53 -8.87 1.48 3.76
C GLU A 53 -8.92 2.07 2.35
N ASN A 54 -7.97 2.95 2.00
CA ASN A 54 -7.87 3.46 0.64
C ASN A 54 -7.29 2.41 -0.31
N LEU A 55 -6.27 1.67 0.11
CA LEU A 55 -5.61 0.67 -0.73
C LEU A 55 -6.52 -0.50 -1.09
N ILE A 56 -7.34 -0.99 -0.16
CA ILE A 56 -8.24 -2.12 -0.43
C ILE A 56 -9.31 -1.79 -1.49
N LYS A 57 -9.61 -0.50 -1.74
CA LYS A 57 -10.56 -0.06 -2.77
C LYS A 57 -10.07 -0.32 -4.20
N TYR A 58 -8.77 -0.54 -4.39
CA TYR A 58 -8.20 -0.93 -5.69
C TYR A 58 -8.42 -2.41 -6.03
N SER A 59 -8.96 -3.22 -5.11
CA SER A 59 -9.35 -4.59 -5.43
C SER A 59 -10.54 -4.63 -6.37
N ASN A 60 -10.62 -5.68 -7.19
CA ASN A 60 -11.79 -5.89 -8.01
C ASN A 60 -13.01 -6.35 -7.18
N HIS A 61 -14.14 -6.55 -7.86
CA HIS A 61 -15.39 -7.02 -7.26
C HIS A 61 -15.32 -8.34 -6.49
N VAL A 62 -14.27 -9.15 -6.64
CA VAL A 62 -14.03 -10.39 -5.86
C VAL A 62 -12.87 -10.26 -4.87
N GLY A 63 -12.37 -9.04 -4.65
CA GLY A 63 -11.31 -8.75 -3.67
C GLY A 63 -9.89 -9.07 -4.13
N LEU A 64 -9.67 -9.29 -5.42
CA LEU A 64 -8.33 -9.57 -5.96
C LEU A 64 -7.58 -8.29 -6.31
N LEU A 65 -6.29 -8.28 -5.99
CA LEU A 65 -5.35 -7.19 -6.25
C LEU A 65 -4.34 -7.54 -7.35
N SER A 66 -3.98 -6.54 -8.15
CA SER A 66 -2.85 -6.61 -9.08
C SER A 66 -1.53 -6.25 -8.40
N GLU A 67 -0.46 -6.36 -9.18
CA GLU A 67 0.87 -5.93 -8.82
C GLU A 67 0.99 -4.42 -8.75
N ASP A 68 0.51 -3.76 -9.80
CA ASP A 68 0.67 -2.33 -10.02
C ASP A 68 -0.68 -1.63 -10.02
N ILE A 69 -0.70 -0.42 -9.48
CA ILE A 69 -1.83 0.52 -9.57
C ILE A 69 -1.33 1.82 -10.21
N THR A 70 -2.01 2.27 -11.26
CA THR A 70 -1.73 3.59 -11.85
C THR A 70 -2.26 4.68 -10.94
N ALA A 71 -1.41 5.64 -10.56
CA ALA A 71 -1.80 6.70 -9.64
C ALA A 71 -2.82 7.69 -10.23
N THR A 72 -2.92 7.79 -11.57
CA THR A 72 -3.79 8.74 -12.26
C THR A 72 -5.26 8.32 -12.26
N ASP A 73 -5.55 7.04 -12.52
CA ASP A 73 -6.91 6.53 -12.69
C ASP A 73 -7.26 5.32 -11.80
N GLY A 74 -6.28 4.78 -11.05
CA GLY A 74 -6.47 3.62 -10.19
C GLY A 74 -6.56 2.28 -10.93
N SER A 75 -6.21 2.24 -12.21
CA SER A 75 -6.24 1.02 -13.00
C SER A 75 -5.23 -0.02 -12.50
N MET A 76 -5.63 -1.29 -12.54
CA MET A 76 -4.81 -2.43 -12.14
C MET A 76 -3.97 -2.93 -13.32
N TRP A 77 -2.65 -3.03 -13.13
CA TRP A 77 -1.69 -3.48 -14.13
C TRP A 77 -0.73 -4.55 -13.60
N GLY A 78 0.03 -5.14 -14.52
CA GLY A 78 1.02 -6.16 -14.21
C GLY A 78 0.38 -7.49 -13.84
N ASN A 79 1.07 -8.24 -12.98
CA ASN A 79 0.61 -9.58 -12.58
C ASN A 79 -0.75 -9.52 -11.87
N PHE A 80 -1.67 -10.41 -12.24
CA PHE A 80 -3.00 -10.49 -11.66
C PHE A 80 -3.53 -11.94 -11.63
N PRO A 81 -4.01 -12.45 -10.46
CA PRO A 81 -3.90 -11.84 -9.14
C PRO A 81 -2.45 -11.91 -8.61
N GLN A 82 -1.97 -10.84 -7.97
CA GLN A 82 -0.60 -10.80 -7.50
C GLN A 82 -0.46 -11.28 -6.06
N ALA A 83 0.21 -12.42 -5.85
CA ALA A 83 0.35 -13.02 -4.52
C ALA A 83 0.99 -12.07 -3.50
N TYR A 84 2.05 -11.35 -3.88
CA TYR A 84 2.75 -10.42 -3.00
C TYR A 84 1.87 -9.26 -2.52
N SER A 85 1.00 -8.71 -3.37
CA SER A 85 0.05 -7.67 -2.98
C SER A 85 -0.92 -8.17 -1.90
N HIS A 86 -1.40 -9.42 -2.01
CA HIS A 86 -2.27 -10.02 -1.02
C HIS A 86 -1.55 -10.34 0.29
N VAL A 87 -0.27 -10.76 0.23
CA VAL A 87 0.57 -10.94 1.42
C VAL A 87 0.78 -9.60 2.15
N GLY A 88 1.04 -8.52 1.41
CA GLY A 88 1.13 -7.16 1.96
C GLY A 88 -0.16 -6.76 2.68
N LEU A 89 -1.32 -6.98 2.05
CA LEU A 89 -2.63 -6.73 2.64
C LEU A 89 -2.80 -7.48 3.98
N LEU A 90 -2.51 -8.79 3.99
CA LEU A 90 -2.68 -9.61 5.19
C LEU A 90 -1.76 -9.14 6.33
N ASN A 91 -0.51 -8.82 6.03
CA ASN A 91 0.45 -8.37 7.02
C ASN A 91 0.06 -7.00 7.60
N ALA A 92 -0.34 -6.06 6.76
CA ALA A 92 -0.84 -4.75 7.17
C ALA A 92 -2.06 -4.87 8.10
N ALA A 93 -3.06 -5.66 7.71
CA ALA A 93 -4.25 -5.91 8.52
C ALA A 93 -3.89 -6.52 9.89
N ASN A 94 -3.04 -7.55 9.91
CA ASN A 94 -2.57 -8.20 11.13
C ASN A 94 -1.81 -7.21 12.04
N ARG A 95 -0.96 -6.34 11.47
CA ARG A 95 -0.20 -5.35 12.24
C ARG A 95 -1.11 -4.31 12.91
N ILE A 96 -2.12 -3.82 12.18
CA ILE A 96 -3.12 -2.89 12.69
C ILE A 96 -3.94 -3.56 13.80
N SER A 97 -4.51 -4.74 13.56
CA SER A 97 -5.32 -5.48 14.54
C SER A 97 -4.56 -5.69 15.85
N ARG A 98 -3.31 -6.17 15.79
CA ARG A 98 -2.48 -6.36 16.99
C ARG A 98 -2.24 -5.08 17.78
N LYS A 99 -2.27 -3.91 17.15
CA LYS A 99 -2.10 -2.62 17.82
C LYS A 99 -3.40 -2.12 18.46
N LEU A 100 -4.54 -2.44 17.86
CA LEU A 100 -5.87 -2.12 18.41
C LEU A 100 -6.23 -3.02 19.61
N ASP A 101 -5.77 -4.28 19.61
CA ASP A 101 -6.05 -5.26 20.66
C ASP A 101 -5.13 -5.11 21.90
N LEU A 102 -4.13 -4.23 21.86
CA LEU A 102 -3.26 -3.98 23.01
C LEU A 102 -3.96 -3.03 23.99
N PRO A 103 -4.03 -3.36 25.29
CA PRO A 103 -4.52 -2.42 26.29
C PRO A 103 -3.62 -1.17 26.31
N ASN A 104 -4.24 0.00 26.22
CA ASN A 104 -3.55 1.28 26.41
C ASN A 104 -3.18 1.42 27.90
N PHE A 105 -2.00 0.92 28.28
CA PHE A 105 -1.38 1.26 29.55
C PHE A 105 -0.60 2.56 29.37
N TYR A 106 -1.32 3.69 29.32
CA TYR A 106 -0.76 5.04 29.47
C TYR A 106 -1.19 5.61 30.81
#